data_AF-A0A644X7Z7-F1
#
_entry.id   AF-A0A644X7Z7-F1
#
_cell.length_a   1.000
_cell.length_b   1.000
_cell.length_c   1.000
_cell.angle_alpha   90.00
_cell.angle_beta   90.00
_cell.angle_gamma   90.00
#
_symmetry.space_group_name_H-M   'P 1'
#
loop_
_entity.id
_entity.type
_entity.pdbx_description
1 polymer ?
#
loop_
_entity_poly.entity_id
_entity_poly.type
_entity_poly.pdbx_seq_one_letter_code
_entity_poly.pdbx_strand_id
1 'polypeptide(L)'
;MYTPHQIPWTIAGTLEYLEQLTRRANIPGYVAIDTGHQTGQYRFLKPSMNDLAMRLEKDEPAPYLGAERLYGMYDDARKGERRSFKEAASRISGEMDKYPHLFARSVDCDLYRWLSEAGCYSPIIHLQQTNGKSSSHLPFTSANNKNGIVDPMAVLKAIAESYEDGEDEKMPPKVRDIYLTFEIFPHTSDTKREIVSALEESVRYWRKWIPEDGALLSELID
;
A
#
# COMPACT_ATOMS: atom_id res chain seq x y z
N MET A 1 -3.43 1.02 6.62
CA MET A 1 -2.96 -0.34 6.28
C MET A 1 -1.55 -0.26 5.72
N TYR A 2 -0.51 -0.09 6.56
CA TYR A 2 0.85 0.27 6.08
C TYR A 2 1.95 -0.69 6.53
N THR A 3 1.69 -1.49 7.56
CA THR A 3 2.72 -2.28 8.24
C THR A 3 2.13 -3.62 8.71
N PRO A 4 2.99 -4.64 8.97
CA PRO A 4 2.55 -5.98 9.36
C PRO A 4 1.61 -6.06 10.57
N HIS A 5 1.58 -5.05 11.43
CA HIS A 5 0.72 -5.02 12.63
C HIS A 5 -0.66 -4.39 12.39
N GLN A 6 -0.93 -3.92 11.17
CA GLN A 6 -2.17 -3.26 10.77
C GLN A 6 -2.90 -4.08 9.70
N ILE A 7 -3.24 -5.34 10.02
CA ILE A 7 -3.86 -6.29 9.07
C ILE A 7 -5.28 -5.82 8.69
N PRO A 8 -5.68 -5.91 7.40
CA PRO A 8 -4.85 -6.28 6.25
C PRO A 8 -3.90 -5.15 5.85
N TRP A 9 -2.70 -5.49 5.39
CA TRP A 9 -1.65 -4.49 5.08
C TRP A 9 -0.91 -4.70 3.75
N THR A 10 -1.16 -5.82 3.07
CA THR A 10 -0.69 -6.10 1.71
C THR A 10 -1.90 -6.26 0.80
N ILE A 11 -1.71 -6.11 -0.52
CA ILE A 11 -2.77 -6.32 -1.50
C ILE A 11 -3.30 -7.74 -1.38
N ALA A 12 -2.40 -8.73 -1.35
CA ALA A 12 -2.76 -10.13 -1.20
C ALA A 12 -3.53 -10.40 0.11
N GLY A 13 -3.06 -9.86 1.23
CA GLY A 13 -3.75 -10.01 2.52
C GLY A 13 -5.11 -9.30 2.56
N THR A 14 -5.27 -8.22 1.80
CA THR A 14 -6.55 -7.49 1.66
C THR A 14 -7.56 -8.30 0.86
N LEU A 15 -7.14 -8.84 -0.28
CA LEU A 15 -8.00 -9.71 -1.08
C LEU A 15 -8.39 -10.99 -0.34
N GLU A 16 -7.43 -11.62 0.38
CA GLU A 16 -7.73 -12.76 1.25
C GLU A 16 -8.74 -12.39 2.35
N TYR A 17 -8.57 -11.24 3.00
CA TYR A 17 -9.51 -10.75 4.01
C TYR A 17 -10.94 -10.60 3.45
N LEU A 18 -11.08 -9.98 2.28
CA LEU A 18 -12.37 -9.83 1.59
C LEU A 18 -12.98 -11.19 1.23
N GLU A 19 -12.19 -12.09 0.64
CA GLU A 19 -12.65 -13.44 0.28
C GLU A 19 -13.12 -14.22 1.52
N GLN A 20 -12.35 -14.19 2.61
CA GLN A 20 -12.68 -14.92 3.83
C GLN A 20 -13.94 -14.36 4.51
N LEU A 21 -14.14 -13.04 4.50
CA LEU A 21 -15.38 -12.45 5.00
C LEU A 21 -16.59 -12.90 4.20
N THR A 22 -16.53 -12.78 2.87
CA THR A 22 -17.63 -13.20 1.98
C THR A 22 -17.92 -14.68 2.18
N ARG A 23 -16.90 -15.55 2.15
CA ARG A 23 -17.09 -17.01 2.26
C ARG A 23 -17.55 -17.49 3.63
N ARG A 24 -17.09 -16.88 4.72
CA ARG A 24 -17.40 -17.36 6.08
C ARG A 24 -18.65 -16.73 6.67
N ALA A 25 -18.85 -15.44 6.42
CA ALA A 25 -19.96 -14.69 7.02
C ALA A 25 -21.16 -14.57 6.06
N ASN A 26 -20.98 -14.84 4.76
CA ASN A 26 -21.99 -14.61 3.72
C ASN A 26 -22.52 -13.17 3.74
N ILE A 27 -21.65 -12.21 4.08
CA ILE A 27 -21.92 -10.78 4.15
C ILE A 27 -20.82 -10.09 3.34
N PRO A 28 -21.16 -9.20 2.38
CA PRO A 28 -20.15 -8.45 1.64
C PRO A 28 -19.41 -7.49 2.58
N GLY A 29 -18.09 -7.64 2.65
CA GLY A 29 -17.18 -6.68 3.28
C GLY A 29 -16.49 -5.82 2.23
N TYR A 30 -16.06 -4.63 2.62
CA TYR A 30 -15.34 -3.69 1.74
C TYR A 30 -14.18 -3.06 2.50
N VAL A 31 -13.23 -2.47 1.78
CA VAL A 31 -12.10 -1.74 2.37
C VAL A 31 -12.10 -0.29 1.91
N ALA A 32 -11.45 0.59 2.67
CA ALA A 32 -11.10 1.93 2.18
C ALA A 32 -9.64 1.90 1.75
N ILE A 33 -9.33 2.34 0.54
CA ILE A 33 -7.96 2.49 0.03
C ILE A 33 -7.54 3.95 0.17
N ASP A 34 -6.34 4.19 0.67
CA ASP A 34 -5.71 5.50 0.76
C ASP A 34 -4.55 5.57 -0.25
N THR A 35 -4.40 6.70 -0.94
CA THR A 35 -3.33 6.88 -1.94
C THR A 35 -1.92 6.92 -1.35
N GLY A 36 -1.80 6.89 -0.02
CA GLY A 36 -0.57 6.71 0.72
C GLY A 36 -0.26 5.26 1.11
N HIS A 37 -1.17 4.28 0.98
CA HIS A 37 -1.01 2.91 1.52
C HIS A 37 0.29 2.18 1.16
N GLN A 38 0.83 2.46 -0.02
CA GLN A 38 2.10 1.88 -0.46
C GLN A 38 3.31 2.33 0.39
N THR A 39 3.17 3.47 1.07
CA THR A 39 4.29 4.13 1.73
C THR A 39 4.84 3.27 2.86
N GLY A 40 6.15 3.02 2.82
CA GLY A 40 6.87 2.31 3.88
C GLY A 40 6.85 0.79 3.74
N GLN A 41 6.06 0.24 2.81
CA GLN A 41 6.00 -1.19 2.50
C GLN A 41 7.38 -1.76 2.12
N TYR A 42 8.20 -0.95 1.45
CA TYR A 42 9.58 -1.30 1.06
C TYR A 42 10.47 -1.68 2.26
N ARG A 43 10.12 -1.25 3.48
CA ARG A 43 10.85 -1.58 4.72
C ARG A 43 10.57 -3.01 5.20
N PHE A 44 9.52 -3.64 4.70
CA PHE A 44 9.05 -4.95 5.11
C PHE A 44 9.15 -5.99 3.98
N LEU A 45 9.92 -5.68 2.93
CA LEU A 45 10.25 -6.64 1.88
C LEU A 45 11.02 -7.82 2.49
N LYS A 46 10.65 -9.03 2.07
CA LYS A 46 11.39 -10.22 2.46
C LYS A 46 12.80 -10.20 1.87
N PRO A 47 13.87 -10.25 2.69
CA PRO A 47 15.24 -10.32 2.18
C PRO A 47 15.49 -11.66 1.49
N SER A 48 16.31 -11.66 0.43
CA SER A 48 16.72 -12.90 -0.22
C SER A 48 17.72 -13.67 0.64
N MET A 49 17.85 -14.98 0.42
CA MET A 49 18.88 -15.80 1.07
C MET A 49 20.29 -15.23 0.81
N ASN A 50 20.55 -14.73 -0.40
CA ASN A 50 21.83 -14.13 -0.75
C ASN A 50 22.08 -12.83 0.00
N ASP A 51 21.05 -11.98 0.17
CA ASP A 51 21.17 -10.74 0.96
C ASP A 51 21.47 -11.06 2.42
N LEU A 52 20.80 -12.07 2.99
CA LEU A 52 21.07 -12.52 4.36
C LEU A 52 22.51 -13.02 4.53
N ALA A 53 22.98 -13.88 3.62
CA ALA A 53 24.35 -14.41 3.67
C ALA A 53 25.39 -13.29 3.55
N MET A 54 25.19 -12.35 2.62
CA MET A 54 26.09 -11.22 2.41
C MET A 54 26.14 -10.28 3.62
N ARG A 55 24.99 -10.00 4.26
CA ARG A 55 24.94 -9.16 5.46
C ARG A 55 25.63 -9.83 6.65
N LEU A 56 25.43 -11.13 6.84
CA LEU A 56 26.13 -11.91 7.85
C LEU A 56 27.64 -11.91 7.64
N GLU A 57 28.10 -12.10 6.39
CA GLU A 57 29.52 -12.05 6.02
C GLU A 57 30.18 -10.70 6.34
N LYS A 58 29.42 -9.60 6.18
CA LYS A 58 29.86 -8.23 6.43
C LYS A 58 29.64 -7.75 7.86
N ASP A 59 29.16 -8.62 8.76
CA ASP A 59 28.76 -8.27 10.12
C ASP A 59 27.73 -7.12 10.19
N GLU A 60 26.87 -6.99 9.18
CA GLU A 60 25.82 -5.98 9.12
C GLU A 60 24.64 -6.32 10.05
N PRO A 61 23.90 -5.30 10.53
CA PRO A 61 22.65 -5.51 11.25
C PRO A 61 21.64 -6.32 10.43
N ALA A 62 20.77 -7.05 11.15
CA ALA A 62 19.68 -7.79 10.53
C ALA A 62 18.77 -6.85 9.70
N PRO A 63 18.35 -7.25 8.49
CA PRO A 63 17.25 -6.58 7.79
C PRO A 63 15.93 -6.85 8.52
N TYR A 64 14.79 -6.44 7.94
CA TYR A 64 13.50 -6.89 8.46
C TYR A 64 13.35 -8.41 8.28
N LEU A 65 13.12 -9.14 9.37
CA LEU A 65 13.02 -10.61 9.37
C LEU A 65 11.62 -11.12 9.75
N GLY A 66 10.65 -10.23 10.00
CA GLY A 66 9.33 -10.63 10.48
C GLY A 66 9.35 -10.92 11.98
N ALA A 67 9.33 -12.20 12.35
CA ALA A 67 9.17 -12.64 13.73
C ALA A 67 10.44 -12.42 14.58
N GLU A 68 10.27 -12.02 15.85
CA GLU A 68 11.37 -11.74 16.79
C GLU A 68 12.40 -12.87 16.90
N ARG A 69 11.93 -14.13 16.90
CA ARG A 69 12.82 -15.31 16.98
C ARG A 69 13.86 -15.36 15.86
N LEU A 70 13.56 -14.78 14.70
CA LEU A 70 14.47 -14.78 13.54
C LEU A 70 15.62 -13.79 13.73
N TYR A 71 15.40 -12.70 14.47
CA TYR A 71 16.47 -11.79 14.88
C TYR A 71 17.45 -12.50 15.82
N GLY A 72 16.94 -13.30 16.78
CA GLY A 72 17.79 -14.16 17.62
C GLY A 72 18.63 -15.15 16.79
N MET A 73 18.03 -15.82 15.80
CA MET A 73 18.76 -16.70 14.88
C MET A 73 19.85 -15.98 14.08
N TYR A 74 19.58 -14.74 13.66
CA TYR A 74 20.55 -13.92 12.93
C TYR A 74 21.71 -13.48 13.82
N ASP A 75 21.42 -13.01 15.03
CA ASP A 75 22.43 -12.57 16.00
C ASP A 75 23.34 -13.71 16.47
N ASP A 76 22.76 -14.90 16.68
CA ASP A 76 23.53 -16.11 17.00
C ASP A 76 24.45 -16.51 15.85
N ALA A 77 23.97 -16.41 14.60
CA ALA A 77 24.79 -16.67 13.41
C ALA A 77 25.95 -15.68 13.26
N ARG A 78 25.74 -14.42 13.66
CA ARG A 78 26.79 -13.37 13.72
C ARG A 78 27.88 -13.69 14.74
N LYS A 79 27.50 -14.23 15.91
CA LYS A 79 28.43 -14.49 17.04
C LYS A 79 29.12 -15.85 16.97
N GLY A 80 28.57 -16.80 16.22
CA GLY A 80 29.04 -18.18 16.19
C GLY A 80 30.39 -18.37 15.50
N GLU A 81 31.16 -19.37 15.95
CA GLU A 81 32.38 -19.83 15.27
C GLU A 81 32.01 -20.51 13.93
N ARG A 82 31.98 -19.70 12.86
CA ARG A 82 31.91 -20.06 11.42
C ARG A 82 31.32 -21.45 11.12
N ARG A 83 29.99 -21.57 11.27
CA ARG A 83 29.19 -22.51 10.48
C ARG A 83 28.56 -21.71 9.35
N SER A 84 28.93 -22.05 8.12
CA SER A 84 28.55 -21.42 6.85
C SER A 84 27.41 -20.37 6.95
N PHE A 85 27.71 -19.09 6.74
CA PHE A 85 26.68 -18.02 6.72
C PHE A 85 25.55 -18.32 5.73
N LYS A 86 25.85 -19.08 4.67
CA LYS A 86 24.87 -19.59 3.72
C LYS A 86 23.89 -20.57 4.34
N GLU A 87 24.34 -21.47 5.22
CA GLU A 87 23.44 -22.39 5.95
C GLU A 87 22.57 -21.63 6.95
N ALA A 88 23.14 -20.66 7.67
CA ALA A 88 22.38 -19.79 8.57
C ALA A 88 21.31 -18.99 7.80
N ALA A 89 21.69 -18.35 6.68
CA ALA A 89 20.78 -17.64 5.80
C ALA A 89 19.69 -18.55 5.23
N SER A 90 20.03 -19.77 4.82
CA SER A 90 19.06 -20.76 4.34
C SER A 90 18.05 -21.15 5.42
N ARG A 91 18.50 -21.37 6.67
CA ARG A 91 17.61 -21.66 7.80
C ARG A 91 16.68 -20.50 8.12
N ILE A 92 17.21 -19.27 8.17
CA ILE A 92 16.41 -18.06 8.43
C ILE A 92 15.39 -17.88 7.30
N SER A 93 15.80 -18.01 6.03
CA SER A 93 14.90 -17.94 4.88
C SER A 93 13.76 -18.95 4.96
N GLY A 94 14.07 -20.22 5.28
CA GLY A 94 13.06 -21.27 5.41
C GLY A 94 12.09 -21.05 6.56
N GLU A 95 12.49 -20.36 7.63
CA GLU A 95 11.57 -19.94 8.68
C GLU A 95 10.70 -18.74 8.27
N MET A 96 11.25 -17.77 7.52
CA MET A 96 10.46 -16.67 6.95
C MET A 96 9.38 -17.20 5.99
N ASP A 97 9.68 -18.25 5.21
CA ASP A 97 8.73 -18.91 4.30
C ASP A 97 7.46 -19.42 4.99
N LYS A 98 7.51 -19.67 6.30
CA LYS A 98 6.34 -20.12 7.08
C LYS A 98 5.34 -19.01 7.38
N TYR A 99 5.74 -17.74 7.26
CA TYR A 99 4.92 -16.57 7.59
C TYR A 99 4.96 -15.53 6.46
N PRO A 100 4.52 -15.88 5.24
CA PRO A 100 4.57 -14.97 4.09
C PRO A 100 3.77 -13.68 4.32
N HIS A 101 2.71 -13.72 5.13
CA HIS A 101 1.88 -12.56 5.49
C HIS A 101 2.60 -11.48 6.32
N LEU A 102 3.79 -11.77 6.85
CA LEU A 102 4.62 -10.78 7.55
C LEU A 102 5.46 -9.94 6.59
N PHE A 103 5.50 -10.26 5.31
CA PHE A 103 6.32 -9.57 4.32
C PHE A 103 5.50 -8.90 3.23
N ALA A 104 5.98 -7.74 2.81
CA ALA A 104 5.49 -7.07 1.62
C ALA A 104 6.15 -7.68 0.37
N ARG A 105 5.44 -7.59 -0.76
CA ARG A 105 5.98 -7.75 -2.11
C ARG A 105 6.29 -6.37 -2.68
N SER A 106 7.09 -6.34 -3.74
CA SER A 106 7.38 -5.09 -4.47
C SER A 106 6.12 -4.38 -4.94
N VAL A 107 5.10 -5.14 -5.36
CA VAL A 107 3.81 -4.59 -5.81
C VAL A 107 3.03 -3.88 -4.70
N ASP A 108 3.22 -4.27 -3.42
CA ASP A 108 2.57 -3.59 -2.30
C ASP A 108 3.14 -2.17 -2.11
N CYS A 109 4.33 -1.89 -2.67
CA CYS A 109 4.99 -0.59 -2.67
C CYS A 109 4.54 0.33 -3.82
N ASP A 110 3.52 -0.07 -4.59
CA ASP A 110 3.00 0.72 -5.71
C ASP A 110 1.54 1.10 -5.46
N LEU A 111 1.28 2.41 -5.42
CA LEU A 111 -0.05 2.98 -5.26
C LEU A 111 -1.03 2.46 -6.32
N TYR A 112 -0.62 2.49 -7.58
CA TYR A 112 -1.52 2.16 -8.68
C TYR A 112 -1.86 0.68 -8.68
N ARG A 113 -0.96 -0.19 -8.19
CA ARG A 113 -1.26 -1.61 -7.98
C ARG A 113 -2.32 -1.85 -6.91
N TRP A 114 -2.34 -1.07 -5.84
CA TRP A 114 -3.44 -1.15 -4.86
C TRP A 114 -4.79 -0.81 -5.50
N LEU A 115 -4.83 0.24 -6.33
CA LEU A 115 -6.05 0.67 -7.01
C LEU A 115 -6.48 -0.33 -8.08
N SER A 116 -5.56 -0.88 -8.87
CA SER A 116 -5.89 -1.84 -9.93
C SER A 116 -6.21 -3.24 -9.45
N GLU A 117 -5.73 -3.66 -8.29
CA GLU A 117 -6.08 -4.98 -7.74
C GLU A 117 -7.29 -4.95 -6.81
N ALA A 118 -7.59 -3.82 -6.15
CA ALA A 118 -8.63 -3.75 -5.10
C ALA A 118 -9.58 -2.55 -5.18
N GLY A 119 -9.42 -1.64 -6.15
CA GLY A 119 -10.25 -0.43 -6.29
C GLY A 119 -11.75 -0.70 -6.38
N CYS A 120 -12.14 -1.74 -7.12
CA CYS A 120 -13.52 -2.18 -7.27
C CYS A 120 -14.16 -2.74 -5.99
N TYR A 121 -13.39 -2.93 -4.91
CA TYR A 121 -13.88 -3.31 -3.59
C TYR A 121 -13.74 -2.17 -2.57
N SER A 122 -13.55 -0.94 -3.06
CA SER A 122 -13.31 0.25 -2.24
C SER A 122 -14.36 1.34 -2.49
N PRO A 123 -15.51 1.32 -1.78
CA PRO A 123 -16.55 2.34 -1.93
C PRO A 123 -16.04 3.75 -1.64
N ILE A 124 -15.01 3.87 -0.80
CA ILE A 124 -14.35 5.13 -0.47
C ILE A 124 -12.87 4.97 -0.80
N ILE A 125 -12.31 5.92 -1.54
CA ILE A 125 -10.86 6.02 -1.76
C ILE A 125 -10.41 7.37 -1.22
N HIS A 126 -9.52 7.32 -0.22
CA HIS A 126 -8.91 8.50 0.35
C HIS A 126 -7.79 9.02 -0.56
N LEU A 127 -7.89 10.29 -0.89
CA LEU A 127 -6.97 11.02 -1.73
C LEU A 127 -6.11 11.94 -0.88
N GLN A 128 -4.81 11.72 -0.95
CA GLN A 128 -3.78 12.65 -0.51
C GLN A 128 -2.72 12.79 -1.60
N GLN A 129 -2.03 13.92 -1.62
CA GLN A 129 -0.77 14.01 -2.36
C GLN A 129 0.38 13.49 -1.47
N THR A 130 1.31 12.77 -2.07
CA THR A 130 2.51 12.25 -1.40
C THR A 130 3.66 12.14 -2.41
N ASN A 131 4.90 12.15 -1.93
CA ASN A 131 6.10 11.89 -2.72
C ASN A 131 6.53 10.40 -2.72
N GLY A 132 5.71 9.53 -2.14
CA GLY A 132 5.97 8.09 -2.01
C GLY A 132 6.88 7.68 -0.85
N LYS A 133 7.47 8.63 -0.13
CA LYS A 133 8.37 8.37 1.01
C LYS A 133 7.67 8.40 2.37
N SER A 134 6.59 9.19 2.48
CA SER A 134 5.75 9.31 3.67
C SER A 134 4.27 9.46 3.29
N SER A 135 3.35 8.96 4.12
CA SER A 135 1.92 9.26 4.01
C SER A 135 1.71 10.66 4.56
N SER A 136 1.97 11.67 3.73
CA SER A 136 2.09 13.06 4.16
C SER A 136 0.76 13.81 4.21
N HIS A 137 -0.33 13.22 3.70
CA HIS A 137 -1.67 13.82 3.67
C HIS A 137 -1.68 15.22 3.06
N LEU A 138 -0.85 15.46 2.03
CA LEU A 138 -0.65 16.80 1.47
C LEU A 138 -1.83 17.20 0.58
N PRO A 139 -2.17 18.49 0.52
CA PRO A 139 -3.12 19.00 -0.46
C PRO A 139 -2.55 18.93 -1.89
N PHE A 140 -3.44 18.90 -2.89
CA PHE A 140 -3.10 18.85 -4.31
C PHE A 140 -2.81 20.24 -4.89
N THR A 141 -1.92 20.99 -4.25
CA THR A 141 -1.41 22.27 -4.77
C THR A 141 -0.41 22.05 -5.89
N SER A 142 -0.20 23.05 -6.75
CA SER A 142 0.80 23.02 -7.83
C SER A 142 2.20 22.62 -7.31
N ALA A 143 2.60 23.14 -6.15
CA ALA A 143 3.87 22.79 -5.52
C ALA A 143 3.95 21.32 -5.09
N ASN A 144 2.87 20.78 -4.50
CA ASN A 144 2.83 19.39 -4.07
C ASN A 144 2.70 18.44 -5.26
N ASN A 145 1.89 18.76 -6.26
CA ASN A 145 1.69 17.95 -7.46
C ASN A 145 2.99 17.82 -8.27
N LYS A 146 3.82 18.88 -8.32
CA LYS A 146 5.12 18.83 -9.00
C LYS A 146 6.09 17.80 -8.40
N ASN A 147 6.01 17.59 -7.08
CA ASN A 147 6.91 16.70 -6.34
C ASN A 147 6.21 15.41 -5.89
N GLY A 148 4.94 15.28 -6.25
CA GLY A 148 4.06 14.21 -5.82
C GLY A 148 3.99 13.09 -6.85
N ILE A 149 3.49 11.94 -6.41
CA ILE A 149 3.33 10.76 -7.25
C ILE A 149 1.86 10.47 -7.58
N VAL A 150 0.91 11.14 -6.93
CA VAL A 150 -0.52 10.89 -7.12
C VAL A 150 -1.02 11.76 -8.28
N ASP A 151 -1.19 11.12 -9.43
CA ASP A 151 -1.72 11.73 -10.65
C ASP A 151 -3.19 11.33 -10.84
N PRO A 152 -4.13 12.28 -11.05
CA PRO A 152 -5.54 11.97 -11.17
C PRO A 152 -5.88 10.99 -12.30
N MET A 153 -5.26 11.13 -13.48
CA MET A 153 -5.56 10.26 -14.61
C MET A 153 -5.04 8.84 -14.37
N ALA A 154 -3.84 8.70 -13.80
CA ALA A 154 -3.30 7.40 -13.42
C ALA A 154 -4.15 6.74 -12.31
N VAL A 155 -4.70 7.51 -11.35
CA VAL A 155 -5.63 6.99 -10.34
C VAL A 155 -6.90 6.45 -11.01
N LEU A 156 -7.52 7.22 -11.91
CA LEU A 156 -8.76 6.82 -12.60
C LEU A 156 -8.54 5.56 -13.46
N LYS A 157 -7.44 5.51 -14.21
CA LYS A 157 -7.07 4.33 -15.01
C LYS A 157 -6.81 3.10 -14.16
N ALA A 158 -6.06 3.23 -13.07
CA ALA A 158 -5.82 2.12 -12.17
C ALA A 158 -7.12 1.62 -11.52
N ILE A 159 -8.04 2.51 -11.14
CA ILE A 159 -9.36 2.07 -10.66
C ILE A 159 -10.09 1.31 -11.77
N ALA A 160 -10.07 1.78 -13.01
CA ALA A 160 -10.73 1.12 -14.13
C ALA A 160 -10.19 -0.30 -14.38
N GLU A 161 -8.88 -0.49 -14.28
CA GLU A 161 -8.22 -1.81 -14.39
C GLU A 161 -8.82 -2.83 -13.39
N SER A 162 -9.21 -2.40 -12.18
CA SER A 162 -9.82 -3.32 -11.19
C SER A 162 -11.20 -3.86 -11.58
N TYR A 163 -11.82 -3.27 -12.60
CA TYR A 163 -13.11 -3.71 -13.15
C TYR A 163 -12.95 -4.59 -14.41
N GLU A 164 -11.74 -4.75 -14.96
CA GLU A 164 -11.54 -5.52 -16.20
C GLU A 164 -11.86 -7.01 -16.05
N ASP A 165 -11.54 -7.59 -14.89
CA ASP A 165 -11.93 -8.95 -14.57
C ASP A 165 -13.44 -9.07 -14.33
N GLY A 166 -14.02 -10.25 -14.56
CA GLY A 166 -15.42 -10.51 -14.24
C GLY A 166 -15.73 -10.47 -12.74
N GLU A 167 -17.00 -10.70 -12.39
CA GLU A 167 -17.38 -10.97 -11.00
C GLU A 167 -16.76 -12.30 -10.52
N ASP A 168 -16.36 -12.36 -9.26
CA ASP A 168 -15.92 -13.58 -8.57
C ASP A 168 -16.88 -13.86 -7.40
N GLU A 169 -17.57 -15.00 -7.44
CA GLU A 169 -18.53 -15.42 -6.41
C GLU A 169 -17.90 -15.55 -5.01
N LYS A 170 -16.57 -15.65 -4.92
CA LYS A 170 -15.83 -15.70 -3.64
C LYS A 170 -15.55 -14.30 -3.08
N MET A 171 -15.68 -13.27 -3.90
CA MET A 171 -15.42 -11.87 -3.54
C MET A 171 -16.75 -11.14 -3.26
N PRO A 172 -16.73 -10.04 -2.49
CA PRO A 172 -17.89 -9.17 -2.42
C PRO A 172 -18.22 -8.62 -3.83
N PRO A 173 -19.49 -8.30 -4.14
CA PRO A 173 -19.83 -7.67 -5.42
C PRO A 173 -19.02 -6.40 -5.63
N LYS A 174 -18.53 -6.18 -6.85
CA LYS A 174 -17.83 -4.94 -7.21
C LYS A 174 -18.73 -3.74 -6.94
N VAL A 175 -18.15 -2.67 -6.40
CA VAL A 175 -18.91 -1.48 -6.04
C VAL A 175 -19.33 -0.73 -7.30
N ARG A 176 -20.57 -0.24 -7.32
CA ARG A 176 -21.05 0.60 -8.43
C ARG A 176 -20.51 2.02 -8.34
N ASP A 177 -20.51 2.56 -7.12
CA ASP A 177 -20.19 3.96 -6.84
C ASP A 177 -18.92 4.01 -5.99
N ILE A 178 -17.94 4.82 -6.41
CA ILE A 178 -16.70 5.09 -5.67
C ILE A 178 -16.67 6.57 -5.30
N TYR A 179 -16.46 6.85 -4.01
CA TYR A 179 -16.29 8.20 -3.49
C TYR A 179 -14.81 8.52 -3.30
N LEU A 180 -14.24 9.30 -4.22
CA LEU A 180 -12.91 9.88 -4.07
C LEU A 180 -12.98 11.03 -3.06
N THR A 181 -12.37 10.85 -1.89
CA THR A 181 -12.50 11.79 -0.76
C THR A 181 -11.14 12.33 -0.36
N PHE A 182 -10.98 13.64 -0.20
CA PHE A 182 -9.72 14.20 0.29
C PHE A 182 -9.47 13.84 1.75
N GLU A 183 -8.33 13.18 2.02
CA GLU A 183 -7.79 12.95 3.37
C GLU A 183 -6.53 13.82 3.54
N ILE A 184 -6.76 15.14 3.67
CA ILE A 184 -5.71 16.16 3.77
C ILE A 184 -5.56 16.61 5.23
N PHE A 185 -4.33 16.59 5.74
CA PHE A 185 -4.02 17.05 7.10
C PHE A 185 -3.16 18.32 7.04
N PRO A 186 -3.70 19.48 7.44
CA PRO A 186 -2.91 20.70 7.59
C PRO A 186 -1.76 20.55 8.58
N HIS A 187 -0.68 21.29 8.37
CA HIS A 187 0.36 21.41 9.38
C HIS A 187 -0.15 22.21 10.57
N THR A 188 0.39 21.95 11.75
CA THR A 188 0.01 22.65 12.99
C THR A 188 0.32 24.14 12.96
N SER A 189 1.18 24.59 12.05
CA SER A 189 1.53 26.00 11.83
C SER A 189 0.66 26.71 10.79
N ASP A 190 -0.18 25.99 10.04
CA ASP A 190 -0.94 26.58 8.95
C ASP A 190 -2.05 27.49 9.48
N THR A 191 -2.16 28.68 8.89
CA THR A 191 -3.27 29.58 9.16
C THR A 191 -4.55 29.11 8.46
N LYS A 192 -5.71 29.51 8.97
CA LYS A 192 -7.00 29.25 8.31
C LYS A 192 -7.02 29.64 6.83
N ARG A 193 -6.37 30.75 6.48
CA ARG A 193 -6.33 31.24 5.09
C ARG A 193 -5.53 30.31 4.19
N GLU A 194 -4.39 29.81 4.65
CA GLU A 194 -3.57 28.85 3.92
C GLU A 194 -4.33 27.54 3.72
N ILE A 195 -4.99 27.03 4.77
CA ILE A 195 -5.78 25.79 4.71
C ILE A 195 -6.89 25.90 3.65
N VAL A 196 -7.72 26.95 3.74
CA VAL A 196 -8.83 27.14 2.79
C VAL A 196 -8.31 27.31 1.35
N SER A 197 -7.22 28.06 1.16
CA SER A 197 -6.62 28.25 -0.16
C SER A 197 -6.10 26.93 -0.75
N ALA A 198 -5.45 26.09 0.07
CA ALA A 198 -4.91 24.81 -0.39
C ALA A 198 -6.03 23.80 -0.73
N LEU A 199 -7.11 23.79 0.05
CA LEU A 199 -8.28 22.96 -0.25
C LEU A 199 -8.99 23.42 -1.52
N GLU A 200 -9.18 24.74 -1.71
CA GLU A 200 -9.75 25.29 -2.94
C GLU A 200 -8.92 24.89 -4.17
N GLU A 201 -7.60 25.03 -4.10
CA GLU A 201 -6.69 24.62 -5.18
C GLU A 201 -6.80 23.12 -5.45
N SER A 202 -6.90 22.29 -4.41
CA SER A 202 -7.04 20.84 -4.54
C SER A 202 -8.32 20.46 -5.28
N VAL A 203 -9.45 21.07 -4.91
CA VAL A 203 -10.73 20.86 -5.61
C VAL A 203 -10.62 21.31 -7.06
N ARG A 204 -10.09 22.52 -7.32
CA ARG A 204 -9.92 23.03 -8.68
C ARG A 204 -9.02 22.15 -9.54
N TYR A 205 -7.99 21.55 -8.95
CA TYR A 205 -7.10 20.63 -9.65
C TYR A 205 -7.82 19.34 -10.06
N TRP A 206 -8.51 18.68 -9.13
CA TRP A 206 -9.24 17.44 -9.42
C TRP A 206 -10.45 17.65 -10.33
N ARG A 207 -11.13 18.80 -10.27
CA ARG A 207 -12.25 19.14 -11.19
C ARG A 207 -11.85 19.25 -12.65
N LYS A 208 -10.54 19.33 -12.98
CA LYS A 208 -10.08 19.24 -14.38
C LYS A 208 -10.24 17.83 -14.94
N TRP A 209 -10.26 16.83 -14.07
CA TRP A 209 -10.29 15.40 -14.40
C TRP A 209 -11.64 14.76 -14.07
N ILE A 210 -12.36 15.29 -13.08
CA ILE A 210 -13.71 14.89 -12.69
C ILE A 210 -14.60 16.14 -12.67
N PRO A 211 -15.04 16.64 -13.85
CA PRO A 211 -15.76 17.91 -13.94
C PRO A 211 -17.06 17.91 -13.12
N GLU A 212 -17.76 16.78 -13.10
CA GLU A 212 -19.03 16.58 -12.42
C GLU A 212 -19.01 15.30 -11.57
N ASP A 213 -19.70 15.32 -10.44
CA ASP A 213 -19.82 14.14 -9.58
C ASP A 213 -20.75 13.10 -10.21
N GLY A 214 -20.45 11.82 -9.99
CA GLY A 214 -21.26 10.72 -10.54
C GLY A 214 -21.02 10.42 -12.02
N ALA A 215 -19.99 11.02 -12.64
CA ALA A 215 -19.55 10.66 -13.99
C ALA A 215 -19.13 9.18 -14.08
N LEU A 216 -19.39 8.54 -15.22
CA LEU A 216 -18.97 7.17 -15.44
C LEU A 216 -17.45 7.13 -15.62
N LEU A 217 -16.79 6.17 -14.96
CA LEU A 217 -15.34 6.06 -15.03
C LEU A 217 -14.81 5.91 -16.47
N SER A 218 -15.56 5.21 -17.33
CA SER A 218 -15.22 5.08 -18.76
C SER A 218 -15.18 6.41 -19.50
N GLU A 219 -16.07 7.35 -19.16
CA GLU A 219 -16.13 8.67 -19.80
C GLU A 219 -14.98 9.60 -19.35
N LEU A 220 -14.34 9.29 -18.22
CA LEU A 220 -13.27 10.10 -17.64
C LEU A 220 -11.87 9.68 -18.12
N ILE A 221 -11.73 8.47 -18.67
CA ILE A 221 -10.43 7.89 -19.07
C ILE A 221 -10.21 7.86 -20.60
N ASP A 222 -11.24 8.15 -21.38
CA ASP A 222 -11.21 8.31 -22.84
C ASP A 222 -10.49 9.61 -23.27
#